data_AF-A0A1V6P1D3-F1
#
_entry.id   AF-A0A1V6P1D3-F1
#
_cell.length_a   1.000
_cell.length_b   1.000
_cell.length_c   1.000
_cell.angle_alpha   90.00
_cell.angle_beta   90.00
_cell.angle_gamma   90.00
#
_symmetry.space_group_name_H-M   'P 1'
#
loop_
_entity.id
_entity.type
_entity.pdbx_description
1 polymer ?
#
loop_
_entity_poly.entity_id
_entity_poly.type
_entity_poly.pdbx_seq_one_letter_code
_entity_poly.pdbx_strand_id
1 'polypeptide(L)'
;MARLLDLPAEVILLIVDYLQTGTKQVPLLFHELGDAYCYAIEQDPSPIVKDLHSFLLATYYLNGLLLQPLFYRNIFVRRYGRHNEPAPLQQLNRSLEKDPSLEEHIISATLPCDDSIYDLHRFFWFSNIQALAIHKFSDWEPLEFEDNSHIGTSPVESLKLIDCGAQEEALAAVLSWPAALKTLHYDADQGEWEGHYGDEPAKSWTCAAFVRALQSQRTTLTELTMTRPPLVHEGLGNGPRIDLSEFTSLKTLRIYHVFLCGWDDPHGVWKGLPRSLEVLEIFYDDTDLTTFLLESDDSPYDTSILDLIQHKRLHLPYLHTVNIHSHEAIFDPETDQFLPVRLWTLPSSLAHEAESAGVKLNVWLGYRDPPDFKKTDVFELLKIS
;
A
#
# COMPACT_ATOMS: atom_id res chain seq x y z
N MET A 1 8.64 47.89 -1.52
CA MET A 1 8.37 46.45 -1.33
C MET A 1 8.12 45.86 -2.70
N ALA A 2 8.88 44.84 -3.10
CA ALA A 2 8.61 44.13 -4.34
C ALA A 2 7.21 43.49 -4.24
N ARG A 3 6.35 43.71 -5.24
CA ARG A 3 5.00 43.13 -5.23
C ARG A 3 5.10 41.73 -5.81
N LEU A 4 4.76 40.72 -5.01
CA LEU A 4 4.74 39.33 -5.44
C LEU A 4 3.86 39.11 -6.69
N LEU A 5 2.83 39.94 -6.86
CA LEU A 5 1.90 39.93 -7.99
C LEU A 5 2.46 40.53 -9.28
N ASP A 6 3.59 41.23 -9.21
CA ASP A 6 4.28 41.75 -10.39
C ASP A 6 5.23 40.70 -10.99
N LEU A 7 5.36 39.51 -10.36
CA LEU A 7 6.18 38.42 -10.85
C LEU A 7 5.46 37.66 -11.98
N PRO A 8 6.19 37.19 -13.00
CA PRO A 8 5.64 36.26 -13.99
C PRO A 8 5.11 34.98 -13.35
N ALA A 9 4.08 34.40 -13.96
CA ALA A 9 3.45 33.15 -13.55
C ALA A 9 4.47 32.03 -13.31
N GLU A 10 5.46 31.92 -14.20
CA GLU A 10 6.53 30.91 -14.15
C GLU A 10 7.40 31.07 -12.90
N VAL A 11 7.66 32.29 -12.46
CA VAL A 11 8.46 32.58 -11.25
C VAL A 11 7.65 32.25 -10.00
N ILE A 12 6.34 32.54 -10.02
CA ILE A 12 5.42 32.16 -8.93
C ILE A 12 5.35 30.64 -8.83
N LEU A 13 5.22 29.93 -9.96
CA LEU A 13 5.22 28.46 -10.00
C LEU A 13 6.55 27.88 -9.50
N LEU A 14 7.69 28.49 -9.81
CA LEU A 14 8.99 28.08 -9.25
C LEU A 14 9.07 28.29 -7.73
N ILE A 15 8.45 29.35 -7.20
CA ILE A 15 8.38 29.58 -5.75
C ILE A 15 7.48 28.52 -5.11
N VAL A 16 6.35 28.19 -5.73
CA VAL A 16 5.44 27.14 -5.25
C VAL A 16 6.12 25.77 -5.30
N ASP A 17 6.78 25.45 -6.41
CA ASP A 17 7.58 24.23 -6.57
C ASP A 17 8.69 24.17 -5.52
N TYR A 18 9.39 25.28 -5.26
CA TYR A 18 10.40 25.36 -4.21
C TYR A 18 9.82 25.11 -2.80
N LEU A 19 8.62 25.65 -2.53
CA LEU A 19 7.89 25.41 -1.27
C LEU A 19 7.34 23.97 -1.17
N GLN A 20 7.13 23.30 -2.31
CA GLN A 20 6.69 21.91 -2.41
C GLN A 20 7.86 20.91 -2.44
N THR A 21 9.06 21.32 -2.87
CA THR A 21 10.26 20.47 -2.82
C THR A 21 10.66 20.26 -1.37
N GLY A 22 10.09 19.21 -0.77
CA GLY A 22 10.58 18.66 0.48
C GLY A 22 12.07 18.31 0.36
N THR A 23 12.79 18.43 1.47
CA THR A 23 14.13 17.87 1.62
C THR A 23 14.13 16.42 1.17
N LYS A 24 15.14 15.96 0.40
CA LYS A 24 15.30 14.55 -0.02
C LYS A 24 14.94 13.60 1.12
N GLN A 25 13.74 13.03 1.08
CA GLN A 25 13.30 12.08 2.08
C GLN A 25 13.69 10.67 1.65
N VAL A 26 14.04 9.84 2.63
CA VAL A 26 14.29 8.41 2.39
C VAL A 26 12.92 7.78 2.11
N PRO A 27 12.75 7.02 1.02
CA PRO A 27 11.49 6.33 0.75
C PRO A 27 11.13 5.38 1.90
N LEU A 28 9.85 5.34 2.26
CA LEU A 28 9.34 4.45 3.29
C LEU A 28 9.51 2.98 2.89
N LEU A 29 9.68 2.12 3.87
CA LEU A 29 9.59 0.68 3.64
C LEU A 29 8.15 0.31 3.35
N PHE A 30 7.93 -0.73 2.54
CA PHE A 30 6.57 -1.07 2.11
C PHE A 30 5.64 -1.45 3.27
N HIS A 31 6.18 -2.06 4.34
CA HIS A 31 5.44 -2.42 5.54
C HIS A 31 5.08 -1.21 6.43
N GLU A 32 5.64 -0.03 6.15
CA GLU A 32 5.31 1.22 6.85
C GLU A 32 4.25 2.04 6.08
N LEU A 33 3.91 1.66 4.85
CA LEU A 33 3.02 2.43 3.99
C LEU A 33 1.59 2.49 4.55
N GLY A 34 1.05 1.37 5.06
CA GLY A 34 -0.28 1.32 5.66
C GLY A 34 -0.40 2.31 6.82
N ASP A 35 0.49 2.21 7.80
CA ASP A 35 0.56 3.12 8.95
C ASP A 35 0.74 4.59 8.54
N ALA A 36 1.55 4.86 7.51
CA ALA A 36 1.74 6.20 6.98
C ALA A 36 0.44 6.77 6.38
N TYR A 37 -0.31 5.97 5.61
CA TYR A 37 -1.63 6.38 5.10
C TYR A 37 -2.63 6.62 6.23
N CYS A 38 -2.72 5.70 7.20
CA CYS A 38 -3.59 5.84 8.38
C CYS A 38 -3.25 7.12 9.15
N TYR A 39 -1.97 7.35 9.45
CA TYR A 39 -1.50 8.56 10.12
C TYR A 39 -1.90 9.82 9.35
N ALA A 40 -1.66 9.84 8.04
CA ALA A 40 -1.99 11.00 7.23
C ALA A 40 -3.51 11.29 7.26
N ILE A 41 -4.37 10.26 7.23
CA ILE A 41 -5.84 10.39 7.18
C ILE A 41 -6.42 10.88 8.50
N GLU A 42 -5.79 10.50 9.61
CA GLU A 42 -6.21 10.88 10.96
C GLU A 42 -5.67 12.23 11.42
N GLN A 43 -4.58 12.71 10.81
CA GLN A 43 -3.89 13.92 11.25
C GLN A 43 -4.14 15.13 10.35
N ASP A 44 -3.96 16.32 10.94
CA ASP A 44 -3.95 17.57 10.19
C ASP A 44 -2.74 17.60 9.24
N PRO A 45 -2.86 18.20 8.04
CA PRO A 45 -1.75 18.37 7.13
C PRO A 45 -0.60 19.15 7.77
N SER A 46 0.63 18.89 7.30
CA SER A 46 1.83 19.55 7.81
C SER A 46 1.71 21.08 7.72
N PRO A 47 2.39 21.85 8.60
CA PRO A 47 2.37 23.31 8.54
C PRO A 47 2.75 23.87 7.15
N ILE A 48 3.62 23.18 6.41
CA ILE A 48 4.02 23.55 5.05
C ILE A 48 2.81 23.51 4.09
N VAL A 49 1.99 22.46 4.17
CA VAL A 49 0.75 22.36 3.40
C VAL A 49 -0.28 23.43 3.83
N LYS A 50 -0.33 23.78 5.12
CA LYS A 50 -1.17 24.88 5.64
C LYS A 50 -0.69 26.25 5.15
N ASP A 51 0.62 26.47 5.05
CA ASP A 51 1.21 27.71 4.53
C ASP A 51 0.94 27.86 3.03
N LEU A 52 1.05 26.76 2.27
CA LEU A 52 0.63 26.72 0.87
C LEU A 52 -0.87 27.05 0.72
N HIS A 53 -1.75 26.45 1.53
CA HIS A 53 -3.17 26.82 1.53
C HIS A 53 -3.42 28.30 1.87
N SER A 54 -2.54 28.93 2.66
CA SER A 54 -2.64 30.36 2.96
C SER A 54 -2.27 31.23 1.74
N PHE A 55 -1.40 30.75 0.84
CA PHE A 55 -1.09 31.43 -0.43
C PHE A 55 -2.28 31.46 -1.41
N LEU A 56 -3.18 30.47 -1.38
CA LEU A 56 -4.42 30.47 -2.16
C LEU A 56 -5.32 31.66 -1.83
N LEU A 57 -5.34 32.05 -0.56
CA LEU A 57 -6.22 33.10 -0.05
C LEU A 57 -5.68 34.51 -0.34
N ALA A 58 -4.48 34.62 -0.92
CA ALA A 58 -3.82 35.91 -1.10
C ALA A 58 -4.48 36.78 -2.18
N THR A 59 -4.83 36.23 -3.36
CA THR A 59 -5.53 36.98 -4.42
C THR A 59 -6.35 36.08 -5.35
N TYR A 60 -7.36 36.64 -6.02
CA TYR A 60 -8.14 35.95 -7.05
C TYR A 60 -7.29 35.41 -8.22
N TYR A 61 -6.26 36.17 -8.65
CA TYR A 61 -5.36 35.77 -9.72
C TYR A 61 -4.50 34.55 -9.34
N LEU A 62 -3.95 34.55 -8.12
CA LEU A 62 -3.21 33.39 -7.59
C LEU A 62 -4.14 32.19 -7.40
N ASN A 63 -5.34 32.40 -6.86
CA ASN A 63 -6.32 31.36 -6.61
C ASN A 63 -6.77 30.68 -7.92
N GLY A 64 -7.38 31.43 -8.85
CA GLY A 64 -8.10 30.84 -9.99
C GLY A 64 -7.26 30.44 -11.20
N LEU A 65 -6.07 31.03 -11.41
CA LEU A 65 -5.28 30.81 -12.64
C LEU A 65 -4.02 29.97 -12.44
N LEU A 66 -3.41 29.99 -11.25
CA LEU A 66 -2.09 29.38 -11.02
C LEU A 66 -2.11 28.26 -10.01
N LEU A 67 -2.90 28.40 -8.95
CA LEU A 67 -2.81 27.51 -7.80
C LEU A 67 -3.93 26.47 -7.77
N GLN A 68 -5.16 26.81 -8.15
CA GLN A 68 -6.30 25.86 -8.13
C GLN A 68 -5.99 24.51 -8.83
N PRO A 69 -5.38 24.45 -10.04
CA PRO A 69 -4.98 23.18 -10.64
C PRO A 69 -3.93 22.41 -9.81
N LEU A 70 -3.02 23.11 -9.12
CA LEU A 70 -1.99 22.48 -8.30
C LEU A 70 -2.55 21.94 -6.98
N PHE A 71 -3.50 22.63 -6.37
CA PHE A 71 -4.10 22.22 -5.09
C PHE A 71 -5.06 21.05 -5.25
N TYR A 72 -5.82 21.01 -6.34
CA TYR A 72 -6.72 19.90 -6.63
C TYR A 72 -6.00 18.72 -7.29
N ARG A 73 -4.73 18.87 -7.69
CA ARG A 73 -3.95 17.80 -8.31
C ARG A 73 -3.86 16.53 -7.47
N ASN A 74 -3.51 16.69 -6.20
CA ASN A 74 -3.33 15.60 -5.26
C ASN A 74 -4.15 15.92 -4.01
N ILE A 75 -5.31 15.29 -3.91
CA ILE A 75 -6.23 15.55 -2.82
C ILE A 75 -5.94 14.62 -1.66
N PHE A 76 -5.93 15.19 -0.47
CA PHE A 76 -5.87 14.43 0.76
C PHE A 76 -7.07 14.82 1.65
N VAL A 77 -7.97 13.88 1.88
CA VAL A 77 -9.16 14.11 2.71
C VAL A 77 -8.96 13.46 4.06
N ARG A 78 -8.94 14.27 5.12
CA ARG A 78 -8.92 13.77 6.50
C ARG A 78 -10.25 13.10 6.85
N ARG A 79 -10.21 12.05 7.67
CA ARG A 79 -11.39 11.33 8.14
C ARG A 79 -12.30 12.20 9.00
N TYR A 80 -11.73 12.82 10.03
CA TYR A 80 -12.51 13.58 11.02
C TYR A 80 -12.46 15.09 10.79
N GLY A 81 -13.64 15.71 10.76
CA GLY A 81 -13.83 17.16 10.78
C GLY A 81 -13.39 17.78 12.11
N ARG A 82 -13.27 19.11 12.17
CA ARG A 82 -13.16 19.78 13.49
C ARG A 82 -14.53 19.75 14.15
N HIS A 83 -14.56 19.87 15.47
CA HIS A 83 -15.82 19.88 16.22
C HIS A 83 -16.77 20.96 15.66
N ASN A 84 -18.00 20.58 15.33
CA ASN A 84 -19.04 21.40 14.68
C ASN A 84 -18.79 21.83 13.22
N GLU A 85 -17.79 21.27 12.52
CA GLU A 85 -17.62 21.46 11.07
C GLU A 85 -18.20 20.27 10.28
N PRO A 86 -18.71 20.48 9.06
CA PRO A 86 -19.09 19.38 8.17
C PRO A 86 -17.92 18.43 7.92
N ALA A 87 -18.20 17.14 7.69
CA ALA A 87 -17.18 16.17 7.35
C ALA A 87 -16.37 16.64 6.12
N PRO A 88 -15.03 16.54 6.14
CA PRO A 88 -14.16 17.06 5.07
C PRO A 88 -14.51 16.52 3.68
N LEU A 89 -14.87 15.24 3.58
CA LEU A 89 -15.36 14.64 2.34
C LEU A 89 -16.63 15.34 1.81
N GLN A 90 -17.58 15.67 2.69
CA GLN A 90 -18.78 16.43 2.30
C GLN A 90 -18.43 17.84 1.83
N GLN A 91 -17.41 18.48 2.42
CA GLN A 91 -16.96 19.81 1.99
C GLN A 91 -16.32 19.76 0.59
N LEU A 92 -15.49 18.75 0.33
CA LEU A 92 -14.94 18.49 -1.00
C LEU A 92 -16.08 18.24 -2.00
N ASN A 93 -17.02 17.37 -1.65
CA ASN A 93 -18.12 17.01 -2.54
C ASN A 93 -18.96 18.24 -2.94
N ARG A 94 -19.30 19.10 -1.98
CA ARG A 94 -19.97 20.38 -2.24
C ARG A 94 -19.15 21.34 -3.11
N SER A 95 -17.82 21.27 -3.05
CA SER A 95 -16.94 22.11 -3.85
C SER A 95 -16.94 21.65 -5.31
N LEU A 96 -16.84 20.32 -5.53
CA LEU A 96 -16.94 19.72 -6.86
C LEU A 96 -18.33 19.92 -7.48
N GLU A 97 -19.40 19.83 -6.69
CA GLU A 97 -20.77 20.14 -7.16
C GLU A 97 -20.95 21.60 -7.60
N LYS A 98 -20.27 22.54 -6.91
CA LYS A 98 -20.33 23.97 -7.25
C LYS A 98 -19.50 24.33 -8.47
N ASP A 99 -18.37 23.64 -8.64
CA ASP A 99 -17.45 23.85 -9.75
C ASP A 99 -16.92 22.50 -10.28
N PRO A 100 -17.67 21.87 -11.22
CA PRO A 100 -17.28 20.56 -11.77
C PRO A 100 -15.95 20.58 -12.53
N SER A 101 -15.46 21.75 -12.97
CA SER A 101 -14.17 21.87 -13.67
C SER A 101 -12.99 21.46 -12.78
N LEU A 102 -13.18 21.48 -11.45
CA LEU A 102 -12.21 21.02 -10.48
C LEU A 102 -11.85 19.54 -10.64
N GLU A 103 -12.79 18.71 -11.10
CA GLU A 103 -12.58 17.27 -11.29
C GLU A 103 -11.47 16.99 -12.31
N GLU A 104 -11.35 17.84 -13.34
CA GLU A 104 -10.33 17.71 -14.38
C GLU A 104 -8.91 17.93 -13.85
N HIS A 105 -8.76 18.58 -12.69
CA HIS A 105 -7.44 18.80 -12.10
C HIS A 105 -6.97 17.63 -11.24
N ILE A 106 -7.87 16.73 -10.82
CA ILE A 106 -7.56 15.68 -9.85
C ILE A 106 -6.85 14.51 -10.55
N ILE A 107 -5.61 14.26 -10.13
CA ILE A 107 -4.78 13.15 -10.64
C ILE A 107 -4.63 12.06 -9.58
N SER A 108 -4.57 12.44 -8.30
CA SER A 108 -4.60 11.50 -7.19
C SER A 108 -5.52 11.95 -6.06
N ALA A 109 -6.10 10.98 -5.35
CA ALA A 109 -6.89 11.26 -4.15
C ALA A 109 -6.70 10.19 -3.08
N THR A 110 -6.53 10.64 -1.84
CA THR A 110 -6.60 9.81 -0.63
C THR A 110 -7.88 10.15 0.11
N LEU A 111 -8.76 9.15 0.27
CA LEU A 111 -10.14 9.32 0.71
C LEU A 111 -10.47 8.33 1.84
N PRO A 112 -11.11 8.80 2.93
CA PRO A 112 -11.67 7.92 3.94
C PRO A 112 -13.00 7.34 3.44
N CYS A 113 -13.16 6.02 3.60
CA CYS A 113 -14.40 5.28 3.39
C CYS A 113 -14.94 4.96 4.79
N ASP A 114 -15.89 5.76 5.28
CA ASP A 114 -16.43 5.56 6.62
C ASP A 114 -17.51 4.48 6.68
N ASP A 115 -18.47 4.52 5.74
CA ASP A 115 -19.65 3.65 5.76
C ASP A 115 -19.77 2.76 4.51
N SER A 116 -19.54 3.31 3.30
CA SER A 116 -19.66 2.54 2.06
C SER A 116 -18.87 3.16 0.90
N ILE A 117 -18.44 2.31 -0.05
CA ILE A 117 -17.86 2.73 -1.32
C ILE A 117 -18.80 3.61 -2.15
N TYR A 118 -20.10 3.58 -1.86
CA TYR A 118 -21.09 4.44 -2.49
C TYR A 118 -20.74 5.93 -2.41
N ASP A 119 -20.11 6.40 -1.32
CA ASP A 119 -19.75 7.83 -1.20
C ASP A 119 -18.53 8.22 -2.06
N LEU A 120 -17.77 7.23 -2.52
CA LEU A 120 -16.48 7.42 -3.19
C LEU A 120 -16.46 6.95 -4.64
N HIS A 121 -17.41 6.11 -5.08
CA HIS A 121 -17.37 5.46 -6.39
C HIS A 121 -17.11 6.47 -7.54
N ARG A 122 -17.75 7.64 -7.52
CA ARG A 122 -17.59 8.68 -8.56
C ARG A 122 -16.13 9.08 -8.84
N PHE A 123 -15.24 9.02 -7.84
CA PHE A 123 -13.84 9.39 -8.00
C PHE A 123 -13.09 8.45 -8.95
N PHE A 124 -13.57 7.22 -9.15
CA PHE A 124 -12.99 6.29 -10.13
C PHE A 124 -13.17 6.76 -11.57
N TRP A 125 -14.13 7.63 -11.87
CA TRP A 125 -14.44 8.06 -13.24
C TRP A 125 -14.09 9.52 -13.53
N PHE A 126 -13.30 10.16 -12.68
CA PHE A 126 -12.69 11.45 -13.03
C PHE A 126 -11.76 11.26 -14.23
N SER A 127 -11.77 12.21 -15.17
CA SER A 127 -11.12 12.04 -16.47
C SER A 127 -9.59 11.87 -16.40
N ASN A 128 -8.96 12.51 -15.40
CA ASN A 128 -7.51 12.54 -15.24
C ASN A 128 -7.00 11.77 -14.01
N ILE A 129 -7.88 11.08 -13.26
CA ILE A 129 -7.47 10.32 -12.09
C ILE A 129 -6.58 9.14 -12.51
N GLN A 130 -5.48 8.97 -11.80
CA GLN A 130 -4.51 7.90 -12.03
C GLN A 130 -4.30 7.07 -10.77
N ALA A 131 -4.39 7.71 -9.58
CA ALA A 131 -4.14 7.04 -8.31
C ALA A 131 -5.25 7.31 -7.29
N LEU A 132 -5.76 6.25 -6.65
CA LEU A 132 -6.69 6.34 -5.53
C LEU A 132 -6.14 5.59 -4.33
N ALA A 133 -6.21 6.21 -3.16
CA ALA A 133 -6.04 5.57 -1.87
C ALA A 133 -7.35 5.65 -1.10
N ILE A 134 -7.90 4.51 -0.72
CA ILE A 134 -9.18 4.38 -0.02
C ILE A 134 -8.89 3.72 1.32
N HIS A 135 -9.28 4.38 2.41
CA HIS A 135 -9.08 3.88 3.76
C HIS A 135 -10.38 3.32 4.33
N LYS A 136 -10.33 2.14 4.96
CA LYS A 136 -11.49 1.50 5.61
C LYS A 136 -12.64 1.12 4.68
N PHE A 137 -12.33 0.70 3.47
CA PHE A 137 -13.32 0.07 2.61
C PHE A 137 -13.73 -1.30 3.19
N SER A 138 -14.96 -1.40 3.68
CA SER A 138 -15.47 -2.57 4.40
C SER A 138 -16.84 -3.05 3.92
N ASP A 139 -17.29 -2.67 2.72
CA ASP A 139 -18.61 -3.07 2.21
C ASP A 139 -18.74 -4.59 2.12
N TRP A 140 -19.94 -5.05 2.43
CA TRP A 140 -20.30 -6.47 2.44
C TRP A 140 -20.83 -6.93 1.10
N GLU A 141 -21.67 -6.10 0.50
CA GLU A 141 -22.32 -6.35 -0.76
C GLU A 141 -21.71 -5.41 -1.82
N PRO A 142 -21.59 -5.87 -3.07
CA PRO A 142 -21.15 -5.01 -4.15
C PRO A 142 -22.15 -3.87 -4.37
N LEU A 143 -21.63 -2.72 -4.77
CA LEU A 143 -22.48 -1.61 -5.19
C LEU A 143 -23.27 -2.00 -6.45
N GLU A 144 -24.60 -1.93 -6.38
CA GLU A 144 -25.48 -2.24 -7.49
C GLU A 144 -25.55 -1.08 -8.50
N PHE A 145 -25.30 -1.40 -9.77
CA PHE A 145 -25.51 -0.51 -10.91
C PHE A 145 -26.61 -1.07 -11.82
N GLU A 146 -27.30 -0.20 -12.56
CA GLU A 146 -28.32 -0.63 -13.52
C GLU A 146 -27.77 -1.57 -14.61
N ASP A 147 -26.50 -1.38 -14.98
CA ASP A 147 -25.77 -2.21 -15.93
C ASP A 147 -24.27 -2.32 -15.60
N ASN A 148 -23.57 -3.13 -16.40
CA ASN A 148 -22.12 -3.39 -16.27
C ASN A 148 -21.26 -2.42 -17.11
N SER A 149 -21.79 -1.28 -17.56
CA SER A 149 -21.05 -0.32 -18.40
C SER A 149 -19.88 0.35 -17.69
N HIS A 150 -19.88 0.30 -16.36
CA HIS A 150 -18.88 0.89 -15.47
C HIS A 150 -17.61 0.01 -15.32
N ILE A 151 -17.69 -1.27 -15.70
CA ILE A 151 -16.59 -2.24 -15.58
C ILE A 151 -15.52 -1.96 -16.62
N GLY A 152 -14.27 -1.88 -16.19
CA GLY A 152 -13.11 -1.68 -17.07
C GLY A 152 -13.08 -0.33 -17.78
N THR A 153 -13.72 0.71 -17.24
CA THR A 153 -13.75 2.05 -17.85
C THR A 153 -13.00 3.10 -17.04
N SER A 154 -12.72 2.85 -15.76
CA SER A 154 -11.99 3.78 -14.90
C SER A 154 -10.52 3.92 -15.37
N PRO A 155 -9.97 5.14 -15.47
CA PRO A 155 -8.58 5.38 -15.84
C PRO A 155 -7.57 5.16 -14.70
N VAL A 156 -8.04 4.77 -13.50
CA VAL A 156 -7.17 4.50 -12.35
C VAL A 156 -6.16 3.39 -12.69
N GLU A 157 -4.88 3.69 -12.52
CA GLU A 157 -3.78 2.75 -12.74
C GLU A 157 -3.14 2.29 -11.43
N SER A 158 -3.30 3.05 -10.35
CA SER A 158 -2.77 2.77 -9.02
C SER A 158 -3.88 2.81 -7.97
N LEU A 159 -4.12 1.69 -7.29
CA LEU A 159 -5.13 1.62 -6.22
C LEU A 159 -4.46 1.19 -4.92
N LYS A 160 -4.80 1.87 -3.83
CA LYS A 160 -4.33 1.55 -2.49
C LYS A 160 -5.55 1.40 -1.59
N LEU A 161 -5.78 0.20 -1.08
CA LEU A 161 -6.87 -0.15 -0.19
C LEU A 161 -6.25 -0.34 1.19
N ILE A 162 -6.35 0.69 2.03
CA ILE A 162 -5.71 0.76 3.36
C ILE A 162 -6.74 0.39 4.43
N ASP A 163 -6.37 -0.43 5.41
CA ASP A 163 -7.32 -1.02 6.37
C ASP A 163 -8.57 -1.61 5.65
N CYS A 164 -8.39 -2.41 4.60
CA CYS A 164 -9.49 -2.91 3.78
C CYS A 164 -10.12 -4.17 4.38
N GLY A 165 -11.41 -4.07 4.73
CA GLY A 165 -12.23 -5.16 5.27
C GLY A 165 -13.32 -5.67 4.32
N ALA A 166 -13.37 -5.20 3.07
CA ALA A 166 -14.49 -5.49 2.16
C ALA A 166 -14.58 -6.97 1.73
N GLN A 167 -15.80 -7.50 1.69
CA GLN A 167 -16.04 -8.90 1.32
C GLN A 167 -15.67 -9.21 -0.13
N GLU A 168 -15.46 -10.50 -0.45
CA GLU A 168 -14.97 -10.96 -1.77
C GLU A 168 -15.76 -10.34 -2.94
N GLU A 169 -17.09 -10.31 -2.86
CA GLU A 169 -17.95 -9.81 -3.94
C GLU A 169 -17.84 -8.28 -4.08
N ALA A 170 -17.84 -7.54 -2.97
CA ALA A 170 -17.66 -6.10 -2.95
C ALA A 170 -16.25 -5.69 -3.46
N LEU A 171 -15.22 -6.41 -3.00
CA LEU A 171 -13.85 -6.22 -3.44
C LEU A 171 -13.67 -6.52 -4.92
N ALA A 172 -14.27 -7.61 -5.41
CA ALA A 172 -14.24 -7.98 -6.82
C ALA A 172 -14.90 -6.91 -7.71
N ALA A 173 -16.02 -6.34 -7.25
CA ALA A 173 -16.69 -5.26 -7.96
C ALA A 173 -15.76 -4.04 -8.12
N VAL A 174 -15.17 -3.53 -7.02
CA VAL A 174 -14.25 -2.38 -7.07
C VAL A 174 -13.03 -2.66 -7.94
N LEU A 175 -12.42 -3.84 -7.82
CA LEU A 175 -11.26 -4.24 -8.62
C LEU A 175 -11.60 -4.47 -10.11
N SER A 176 -12.87 -4.54 -10.47
CA SER A 176 -13.32 -4.64 -11.86
C SER A 176 -13.49 -3.27 -12.55
N TRP A 177 -13.56 -2.17 -11.80
CA TRP A 177 -13.79 -0.84 -12.38
C TRP A 177 -12.61 -0.29 -13.20
N PRO A 178 -11.34 -0.41 -12.74
CA PRO A 178 -10.18 0.01 -13.51
C PRO A 178 -10.04 -0.73 -14.84
N ALA A 179 -9.76 0.00 -15.92
CA ALA A 179 -9.53 -0.58 -17.24
C ALA A 179 -8.22 -1.39 -17.31
N ALA A 180 -7.18 -0.93 -16.62
CA ALA A 180 -5.87 -1.58 -16.60
C ALA A 180 -5.10 -1.19 -15.33
N LEU A 181 -5.46 -1.79 -14.19
CA LEU A 181 -4.77 -1.55 -12.94
C LEU A 181 -3.33 -2.08 -13.04
N LYS A 182 -2.35 -1.24 -12.73
CA LYS A 182 -0.90 -1.56 -12.79
C LYS A 182 -0.31 -1.81 -11.42
N THR A 183 -0.74 -1.05 -10.41
CA THR A 183 -0.24 -1.17 -9.04
C THR A 183 -1.41 -1.31 -8.07
N LEU A 184 -1.28 -2.26 -7.13
CA LEU A 184 -2.24 -2.46 -6.04
C LEU A 184 -1.49 -2.55 -4.72
N HIS A 185 -1.85 -1.71 -3.75
CA HIS A 185 -1.54 -1.94 -2.33
C HIS A 185 -2.82 -2.40 -1.64
N TYR A 186 -2.81 -3.63 -1.14
CA TYR A 186 -3.88 -4.20 -0.34
C TYR A 186 -3.40 -4.40 1.10
N ASP A 187 -3.91 -3.56 2.00
CA ASP A 187 -3.67 -3.66 3.43
C ASP A 187 -4.90 -4.31 4.08
N ALA A 188 -4.77 -5.58 4.47
CA ALA A 188 -5.91 -6.38 4.89
C ALA A 188 -6.30 -6.10 6.35
N ASP A 189 -7.49 -5.58 6.60
CA ASP A 189 -8.04 -5.42 7.96
C ASP A 189 -8.88 -6.64 8.37
N GLN A 190 -8.73 -7.04 9.63
CA GLN A 190 -9.36 -8.21 10.25
C GLN A 190 -10.60 -7.90 11.07
N GLY A 191 -10.72 -6.67 11.59
CA GLY A 191 -11.76 -6.34 12.58
C GLY A 191 -13.17 -6.66 12.09
N GLU A 192 -13.40 -6.58 10.78
CA GLU A 192 -14.68 -6.84 10.13
C GLU A 192 -14.94 -8.33 9.79
N TRP A 193 -13.94 -9.22 9.92
CA TRP A 193 -14.01 -10.62 9.49
C TRP A 193 -14.05 -11.65 10.63
N GLU A 194 -13.69 -11.26 11.85
CA GLU A 194 -13.68 -12.15 13.03
C GLU A 194 -15.01 -12.17 13.82
N GLY A 195 -16.04 -11.49 13.33
CA GLY A 195 -17.35 -11.47 14.00
C GLY A 195 -18.10 -12.80 13.89
N HIS A 196 -18.45 -13.41 15.02
CA HIS A 196 -19.55 -14.38 15.05
C HIS A 196 -20.88 -13.65 14.74
N TYR A 197 -21.46 -13.90 13.57
CA TYR A 197 -22.77 -13.35 13.21
C TYR A 197 -23.89 -14.34 13.58
N GLY A 198 -24.33 -14.28 14.83
CA GLY A 198 -25.41 -15.17 15.31
C GLY A 198 -25.01 -16.65 15.23
N ASP A 199 -25.80 -17.45 14.51
CA ASP A 199 -25.58 -18.90 14.33
C ASP A 199 -24.80 -19.26 13.04
N GLU A 200 -24.47 -18.29 12.18
CA GLU A 200 -23.75 -18.55 10.91
C GLU A 200 -22.26 -18.19 11.04
N PRO A 201 -21.34 -19.06 10.59
CA PRO A 201 -19.91 -18.75 10.57
C PRO A 201 -19.66 -17.62 9.56
N ALA A 202 -18.94 -16.57 9.98
CA ALA A 202 -18.47 -15.54 9.06
C ALA A 202 -17.68 -16.20 7.92
N LYS A 203 -17.94 -15.77 6.68
CA LYS A 203 -17.09 -16.14 5.54
C LYS A 203 -15.73 -15.49 5.77
N SER A 204 -14.76 -16.24 6.28
CA SER A 204 -13.44 -15.71 6.58
C SER A 204 -12.75 -15.21 5.31
N TRP A 205 -12.02 -14.09 5.44
CA TRP A 205 -11.11 -13.64 4.39
C TRP A 205 -10.02 -14.70 4.15
N THR A 206 -9.65 -14.91 2.89
CA THR A 206 -8.55 -15.82 2.51
C THR A 206 -7.78 -15.25 1.33
N CYS A 207 -6.50 -15.63 1.20
CA CYS A 207 -5.69 -15.33 0.01
C CYS A 207 -6.38 -15.79 -1.28
N ALA A 208 -7.08 -16.94 -1.25
CA ALA A 208 -7.81 -17.45 -2.41
C ALA A 208 -9.00 -16.56 -2.81
N ALA A 209 -9.75 -16.02 -1.84
CA ALA A 209 -10.83 -15.06 -2.09
C ALA A 209 -10.29 -13.76 -2.69
N PHE A 210 -9.20 -13.23 -2.12
CA PHE A 210 -8.51 -12.06 -2.66
C PHE A 210 -8.05 -12.27 -4.12
N VAL A 211 -7.41 -13.40 -4.41
CA VAL A 211 -6.96 -13.75 -5.76
C VAL A 211 -8.13 -13.86 -6.75
N ARG A 212 -9.29 -14.38 -6.33
CA ARG A 212 -10.50 -14.42 -7.15
C ARG A 212 -11.05 -13.02 -7.43
N ALA A 213 -11.06 -12.14 -6.44
CA ALA A 213 -11.48 -10.75 -6.60
C ALA A 213 -10.58 -9.98 -7.59
N LEU A 214 -9.29 -10.33 -7.66
CA LEU A 214 -8.30 -9.68 -8.51
C LEU A 214 -8.28 -10.17 -9.98
N GLN A 215 -9.12 -11.15 -10.35
CA GLN A 215 -9.05 -11.84 -11.65
C GLN A 215 -9.18 -10.91 -12.87
N SER A 216 -9.97 -9.83 -12.75
CA SER A 216 -10.12 -8.81 -13.81
C SER A 216 -8.79 -8.17 -14.22
N GLN A 217 -7.82 -8.08 -13.29
CA GLN A 217 -6.56 -7.37 -13.48
C GLN A 217 -5.36 -8.30 -13.72
N ARG A 218 -5.60 -9.61 -13.91
CA ARG A 218 -4.53 -10.64 -14.01
C ARG A 218 -3.48 -10.39 -15.10
N THR A 219 -3.84 -9.66 -16.16
CA THR A 219 -2.96 -9.38 -17.30
C THR A 219 -2.33 -7.99 -17.28
N THR A 220 -2.76 -7.11 -16.37
CA THR A 220 -2.34 -5.70 -16.33
C THR A 220 -1.55 -5.37 -15.08
N LEU A 221 -1.81 -6.08 -13.96
CA LEU A 221 -1.15 -5.83 -12.70
C LEU A 221 0.35 -6.15 -12.79
N THR A 222 1.18 -5.15 -12.51
CA THR A 222 2.65 -5.21 -12.56
C THR A 222 3.29 -5.20 -11.18
N GLU A 223 2.62 -4.61 -10.20
CA GLU A 223 3.09 -4.49 -8.82
C GLU A 223 1.96 -4.76 -7.83
N LEU A 224 2.24 -5.63 -6.86
CA LEU A 224 1.34 -5.95 -5.77
C LEU A 224 2.07 -5.78 -4.44
N THR A 225 1.49 -5.00 -3.55
CA THR A 225 1.92 -4.84 -2.17
C THR A 225 0.80 -5.37 -1.26
N MET A 226 1.11 -6.36 -0.42
CA MET A 226 0.18 -6.93 0.54
C MET A 226 0.72 -6.77 1.96
N THR A 227 -0.02 -6.03 2.77
CA THR A 227 0.30 -5.73 4.16
C THR A 227 -0.90 -6.05 5.05
N ARG A 228 -0.71 -5.94 6.36
CA ARG A 228 -1.82 -5.92 7.33
C ARG A 228 -1.47 -4.97 8.47
N PRO A 229 -2.48 -4.40 9.14
CA PRO A 229 -2.29 -3.69 10.39
C PRO A 229 -1.65 -4.60 11.46
N PRO A 230 -0.95 -4.03 12.46
CA PRO A 230 -0.42 -4.79 13.58
C PRO A 230 -1.49 -5.67 14.24
N LEU A 231 -1.08 -6.87 14.66
CA LEU A 231 -1.95 -7.90 15.22
C LEU A 231 -2.72 -7.41 16.46
N VAL A 232 -3.93 -6.88 16.25
CA VAL A 232 -4.93 -6.72 17.31
C VAL A 232 -5.80 -8.00 17.41
N HIS A 233 -5.78 -8.82 16.35
CA HIS A 233 -6.69 -9.92 16.06
C HIS A 233 -5.93 -11.08 15.33
N GLU A 234 -6.31 -12.34 15.58
CA GLU A 234 -5.59 -13.58 15.21
C GLU A 234 -6.15 -14.29 13.95
N GLY A 235 -6.53 -13.55 12.92
CA GLY A 235 -7.39 -14.06 11.84
C GLY A 235 -6.76 -14.24 10.46
N LEU A 236 -5.77 -13.42 10.07
CA LEU A 236 -5.20 -13.45 8.69
C LEU A 236 -4.29 -14.64 8.40
N GLY A 237 -4.06 -15.51 9.38
CA GLY A 237 -3.41 -16.80 9.16
C GLY A 237 -4.32 -17.84 8.51
N ASN A 238 -5.64 -17.70 8.59
CA ASN A 238 -6.61 -18.78 8.34
C ASN A 238 -6.84 -19.17 6.86
N GLY A 239 -5.82 -19.10 6.00
CA GLY A 239 -5.96 -19.35 4.56
C GLY A 239 -4.79 -20.12 3.94
N PRO A 240 -5.01 -20.72 2.75
CA PRO A 240 -3.92 -21.29 1.96
C PRO A 240 -2.94 -20.20 1.55
N ARG A 241 -1.73 -20.60 1.12
CA ARG A 241 -0.77 -19.68 0.53
C ARG A 241 -1.38 -18.93 -0.65
N ILE A 242 -0.91 -17.71 -0.91
CA ILE A 242 -1.37 -16.96 -2.08
C ILE A 242 -0.94 -17.64 -3.40
N ASP A 243 -1.87 -17.72 -4.36
CA ASP A 243 -1.61 -18.21 -5.71
C ASP A 243 -1.77 -17.08 -6.73
N LEU A 244 -0.64 -16.56 -7.17
CA LEU A 244 -0.50 -15.53 -8.21
C LEU A 244 0.10 -16.11 -9.50
N SER A 245 0.11 -17.44 -9.67
CA SER A 245 0.77 -18.10 -10.81
C SER A 245 0.22 -17.67 -12.18
N GLU A 246 -1.05 -17.26 -12.24
CA GLU A 246 -1.73 -16.77 -13.45
C GLU A 246 -1.48 -15.27 -13.76
N PHE A 247 -0.83 -14.53 -12.86
CA PHE A 247 -0.59 -13.09 -13.00
C PHE A 247 0.65 -12.79 -13.85
N THR A 248 0.51 -13.06 -15.15
CA THR A 248 1.62 -13.06 -16.13
C THR A 248 2.35 -11.72 -16.33
N SER A 249 1.77 -10.60 -15.87
CA SER A 249 2.40 -9.27 -15.96
C SER A 249 3.04 -8.83 -14.64
N LEU A 250 2.86 -9.58 -13.55
CA LEU A 250 3.33 -9.20 -12.23
C LEU A 250 4.85 -9.35 -12.17
N LYS A 251 5.54 -8.25 -11.87
CA LYS A 251 7.01 -8.15 -11.81
C LYS A 251 7.52 -7.92 -10.40
N THR A 252 6.76 -7.17 -9.60
CA THR A 252 7.14 -6.81 -8.24
C THR A 252 6.08 -7.31 -7.27
N LEU A 253 6.49 -8.11 -6.30
CA LEU A 253 5.65 -8.54 -5.19
C LEU A 253 6.29 -8.09 -3.88
N ARG A 254 5.54 -7.32 -3.09
CA ARG A 254 5.89 -6.98 -1.70
C ARG A 254 4.83 -7.57 -0.80
N ILE A 255 5.22 -8.41 0.15
CA ILE A 255 4.25 -9.26 0.84
C ILE A 255 4.71 -9.56 2.25
N TYR A 256 3.77 -9.59 3.19
CA TYR A 256 4.04 -10.13 4.51
C TYR A 256 4.15 -11.65 4.42
N HIS A 257 5.08 -12.24 5.15
CA HIS A 257 5.37 -13.67 5.12
C HIS A 257 4.12 -14.52 5.36
N VAL A 258 3.22 -14.08 6.25
CA VAL A 258 1.95 -14.75 6.54
C VAL A 258 1.09 -15.03 5.30
N PHE A 259 1.04 -14.12 4.32
CA PHE A 259 0.26 -14.32 3.09
C PHE A 259 0.99 -15.18 2.07
N LEU A 260 2.32 -15.10 2.08
CA LEU A 260 3.18 -15.84 1.15
C LEU A 260 3.14 -17.34 1.43
N CYS A 261 3.11 -17.74 2.70
CA CYS A 261 3.11 -19.14 3.14
C CYS A 261 1.70 -19.63 3.55
N GLY A 262 0.87 -18.77 4.14
CA GLY A 262 -0.42 -19.17 4.72
C GLY A 262 -0.25 -20.27 5.78
N TRP A 263 -1.19 -21.20 5.82
CA TRP A 263 -1.12 -22.43 6.63
C TRP A 263 -0.49 -23.63 5.92
N ASP A 264 -0.07 -23.46 4.67
CA ASP A 264 0.51 -24.56 3.93
C ASP A 264 1.95 -24.83 4.39
N ASP A 265 2.50 -25.97 3.97
CA ASP A 265 3.93 -26.27 4.09
C ASP A 265 4.77 -25.11 3.49
N PRO A 266 5.71 -24.51 4.24
CA PRO A 266 6.60 -23.47 3.75
C PRO A 266 7.38 -23.88 2.49
N HIS A 267 7.56 -25.19 2.24
CA HIS A 267 8.10 -25.67 0.98
C HIS A 267 7.13 -25.43 -0.20
N GLY A 268 7.69 -25.08 -1.36
CA GLY A 268 6.91 -24.90 -2.58
C GLY A 268 6.24 -23.53 -2.72
N VAL A 269 6.62 -22.52 -1.94
CA VAL A 269 6.12 -21.14 -2.06
C VAL A 269 6.21 -20.63 -3.50
N TRP A 270 7.28 -21.01 -4.22
CA TRP A 270 7.47 -20.69 -5.63
C TRP A 270 6.34 -21.15 -6.57
N LYS A 271 5.50 -22.13 -6.17
CA LYS A 271 4.39 -22.64 -6.98
C LYS A 271 3.30 -21.59 -7.18
N GLY A 272 3.06 -20.77 -6.16
CA GLY A 272 2.08 -19.68 -6.21
C GLY A 272 2.64 -18.39 -6.81
N LEU A 273 3.93 -18.34 -7.17
CA LEU A 273 4.54 -17.13 -7.70
C LEU A 273 4.49 -17.12 -9.25
N PRO A 274 4.24 -15.97 -9.88
CA PRO A 274 4.20 -15.88 -11.33
C PRO A 274 5.61 -15.97 -11.91
N ARG A 275 5.71 -16.59 -13.09
CA ARG A 275 7.00 -16.76 -13.79
C ARG A 275 7.64 -15.44 -14.20
N SER A 276 6.84 -14.38 -14.34
CA SER A 276 7.24 -13.01 -14.69
C SER A 276 7.89 -12.24 -13.54
N LEU A 277 7.88 -12.77 -12.32
CA LEU A 277 8.37 -12.07 -11.15
C LEU A 277 9.86 -11.74 -11.27
N GLU A 278 10.21 -10.48 -11.06
CA GLU A 278 11.56 -9.91 -11.13
C GLU A 278 12.09 -9.57 -9.73
N VAL A 279 11.21 -9.06 -8.86
CA VAL A 279 11.52 -8.60 -7.51
C VAL A 279 10.53 -9.18 -6.50
N LEU A 280 11.06 -9.81 -5.44
CA LEU A 280 10.30 -10.26 -4.28
C LEU A 280 10.81 -9.57 -3.02
N GLU A 281 9.92 -8.90 -2.30
CA GLU A 281 10.22 -8.24 -1.03
C GLU A 281 9.30 -8.82 0.06
N ILE A 282 9.89 -9.36 1.11
CA ILE A 282 9.20 -10.12 2.16
C ILE A 282 9.41 -9.43 3.49
N PHE A 283 8.34 -9.28 4.27
CA PHE A 283 8.42 -8.82 5.65
C PHE A 283 7.90 -9.90 6.60
N TYR A 284 8.72 -10.26 7.58
CA TYR A 284 8.34 -11.13 8.69
C TYR A 284 7.79 -10.25 9.80
N ASP A 285 6.47 -10.11 9.82
CA ASP A 285 5.75 -9.12 10.62
C ASP A 285 5.36 -9.62 12.02
N ASP A 286 5.34 -10.93 12.21
CA ASP A 286 5.01 -11.61 13.46
C ASP A 286 6.18 -12.47 13.91
N THR A 287 6.95 -11.99 14.90
CA THR A 287 8.11 -12.70 15.43
C THR A 287 7.75 -13.92 16.29
N ASP A 288 6.48 -14.09 16.66
CA ASP A 288 6.03 -15.22 17.47
C ASP A 288 5.53 -16.38 16.59
N LEU A 289 4.96 -16.08 15.42
CA LEU A 289 4.40 -17.08 14.49
C LEU A 289 5.19 -17.25 13.19
N THR A 290 5.90 -16.23 12.73
CA THR A 290 6.62 -16.22 11.45
C THR A 290 8.02 -15.66 11.62
N THR A 291 8.97 -16.52 12.01
CA THR A 291 10.36 -16.12 12.18
C THR A 291 11.20 -16.42 10.94
N PHE A 292 12.06 -15.48 10.57
CA PHE A 292 13.11 -15.73 9.58
C PHE A 292 14.28 -16.47 10.21
N LEU A 293 14.65 -16.15 11.47
CA LEU A 293 15.69 -16.84 12.21
C LEU A 293 15.08 -18.00 13.00
N LEU A 294 15.58 -19.21 12.80
CA LEU A 294 15.13 -20.40 13.50
C LEU A 294 16.18 -20.83 14.53
N GLU A 295 15.74 -21.19 15.74
CA GLU A 295 16.60 -21.69 16.82
C GLU A 295 17.08 -23.15 16.60
N SER A 296 17.17 -23.61 15.34
CA SER A 296 17.56 -24.97 15.01
C SER A 296 18.97 -25.02 14.44
N ASP A 297 19.80 -25.90 15.03
CA ASP A 297 21.16 -26.19 14.53
C ASP A 297 21.16 -26.74 13.09
N ASP A 298 20.09 -27.42 12.66
CA ASP A 298 19.97 -28.04 11.33
C ASP A 298 19.50 -27.06 10.26
N SER A 299 18.78 -26.00 10.63
CA SER A 299 18.25 -24.98 9.71
C SER A 299 18.10 -23.66 10.46
N PRO A 300 19.15 -22.81 10.50
CA PRO A 300 19.16 -21.60 11.31
C PRO A 300 18.30 -20.45 10.74
N TYR A 301 17.58 -20.71 9.65
CA TYR A 301 16.72 -19.75 8.98
C TYR A 301 15.59 -20.46 8.24
N ASP A 302 14.54 -19.71 7.91
CA ASP A 302 13.40 -20.17 7.12
C ASP A 302 13.84 -20.87 5.81
N THR A 303 13.55 -22.16 5.72
CA THR A 303 13.93 -23.02 4.60
C THR A 303 13.12 -22.75 3.34
N SER A 304 11.99 -22.05 3.44
CA SER A 304 11.16 -21.65 2.29
C SER A 304 11.93 -20.77 1.30
N ILE A 305 12.78 -19.88 1.82
CA ILE A 305 13.62 -18.98 1.02
C ILE A 305 14.67 -19.77 0.24
N LEU A 306 15.29 -20.75 0.89
CA LEU A 306 16.27 -21.62 0.23
C LEU A 306 15.58 -22.46 -0.85
N ASP A 307 14.42 -23.05 -0.57
CA ASP A 307 13.63 -23.82 -1.52
C ASP A 307 13.26 -22.97 -2.76
N LEU A 308 12.82 -21.73 -2.54
CA LEU A 308 12.51 -20.78 -3.59
C LEU A 308 13.72 -20.48 -4.49
N ILE A 309 14.89 -20.25 -3.90
CA ILE A 309 16.13 -19.98 -4.64
C ILE A 309 16.57 -21.20 -5.46
N GLN A 310 16.47 -22.41 -4.89
CA GLN A 310 16.82 -23.65 -5.59
C GLN A 310 15.93 -23.91 -6.81
N HIS A 311 14.64 -23.56 -6.72
CA HIS A 311 13.66 -23.76 -7.79
C HIS A 311 13.59 -22.60 -8.80
N LYS A 312 14.24 -21.48 -8.50
CA LYS A 312 14.25 -20.25 -9.29
C LYS A 312 14.54 -20.47 -10.77
N ARG A 313 15.58 -21.24 -11.11
CA ARG A 313 16.00 -21.43 -12.52
C ARG A 313 14.91 -22.05 -13.40
N LEU A 314 14.09 -22.93 -12.84
CA LEU A 314 13.03 -23.63 -13.58
C LEU A 314 11.71 -22.84 -13.53
N HIS A 315 11.37 -22.29 -12.37
CA HIS A 315 10.04 -21.76 -12.10
C HIS A 315 9.95 -20.23 -12.14
N LEU A 316 11.01 -19.53 -11.72
CA LEU A 316 11.05 -18.06 -11.59
C LEU A 316 12.26 -17.48 -12.34
N PRO A 317 12.34 -17.67 -13.68
CA PRO A 317 13.57 -17.39 -14.45
C PRO A 317 14.00 -15.92 -14.41
N TYR A 318 13.05 -14.99 -14.22
CA TYR A 318 13.31 -13.55 -14.21
C TYR A 318 13.59 -12.98 -12.81
N LEU A 319 13.39 -13.76 -11.74
CA LEU A 319 13.60 -13.29 -10.38
C LEU A 319 15.08 -12.97 -10.18
N HIS A 320 15.42 -11.73 -9.90
CA HIS A 320 16.82 -11.33 -9.73
C HIS A 320 17.08 -10.63 -8.40
N THR A 321 16.03 -10.20 -7.69
CA THR A 321 16.15 -9.55 -6.38
C THR A 321 15.21 -10.19 -5.38
N VAL A 322 15.75 -10.58 -4.23
CA VAL A 322 14.98 -11.00 -3.06
C VAL A 322 15.41 -10.13 -1.87
N ASN A 323 14.45 -9.47 -1.26
CA ASN A 323 14.63 -8.54 -0.15
C ASN A 323 13.86 -9.08 1.06
N ILE A 324 14.53 -9.25 2.20
CA ILE A 324 13.92 -9.77 3.42
C ILE A 324 14.06 -8.74 4.53
N HIS A 325 12.94 -8.39 5.14
CA HIS A 325 12.85 -7.50 6.29
C HIS A 325 12.32 -8.29 7.47
N SER A 326 12.99 -8.19 8.62
CA SER A 326 12.52 -8.77 9.87
C SER A 326 12.93 -7.89 11.06
N HIS A 327 12.06 -7.79 12.05
CA HIS A 327 12.36 -7.12 13.32
C HIS A 327 13.16 -7.98 14.30
N GLU A 328 13.42 -9.24 13.95
CA GLU A 328 14.15 -10.17 14.79
C GLU A 328 15.56 -9.66 15.14
N ALA A 329 15.93 -9.88 16.40
CA ALA A 329 17.27 -9.66 16.89
C ALA A 329 18.02 -10.99 16.98
N ILE A 330 19.34 -10.94 16.82
CA ILE A 330 20.19 -12.13 16.96
C ILE A 330 20.30 -12.44 18.46
N PHE A 331 19.88 -13.62 18.89
CA PHE A 331 20.09 -14.08 20.25
C PHE A 331 21.36 -14.96 20.32
N ASP A 332 22.24 -14.67 21.28
CA ASP A 332 23.39 -15.52 21.59
C ASP A 332 23.08 -16.40 22.81
N PRO A 333 22.83 -17.71 22.61
CA PRO A 333 22.51 -18.62 23.70
C PRO A 333 23.68 -18.89 24.64
N GLU A 334 24.94 -18.62 24.24
CA GLU A 334 26.10 -18.79 25.12
C GLU A 334 26.24 -17.65 26.12
N THR A 335 25.87 -16.43 25.72
CA THR A 335 26.01 -15.22 26.55
C THR A 335 24.69 -14.72 27.12
N ASP A 336 23.56 -15.34 26.75
CA ASP A 336 22.19 -14.98 27.13
C ASP A 336 21.88 -13.49 26.80
N GLN A 337 22.36 -13.03 25.65
CA GLN A 337 22.29 -11.63 25.22
C GLN A 337 21.93 -11.49 23.75
N PHE A 338 21.20 -10.42 23.43
CA PHE A 338 20.97 -10.03 22.04
C PHE A 338 22.23 -9.37 21.45
N LEU A 339 22.72 -9.91 20.36
CA LEU A 339 23.86 -9.36 19.65
C LEU A 339 23.43 -8.19 18.75
N PRO A 340 24.30 -7.17 18.58
CA PRO A 340 24.08 -6.13 17.60
C PRO A 340 23.87 -6.71 16.19
N VAL A 341 22.82 -6.27 15.50
CA VAL A 341 22.48 -6.64 14.11
C VAL A 341 23.69 -6.62 13.16
N ARG A 342 24.63 -5.68 13.36
CA ARG A 342 25.85 -5.54 12.54
C ARG A 342 26.79 -6.74 12.59
N LEU A 343 26.63 -7.62 13.58
CA LEU A 343 27.40 -8.85 13.72
C LEU A 343 26.77 -10.02 12.96
N TRP A 344 25.51 -9.89 12.53
CA TRP A 344 24.89 -10.89 11.67
C TRP A 344 25.52 -10.87 10.29
N THR A 345 25.79 -12.05 9.76
CA THR A 345 26.13 -12.25 8.36
C THR A 345 25.23 -13.30 7.76
N LEU A 346 24.80 -13.07 6.52
CA LEU A 346 24.03 -14.05 5.76
C LEU A 346 24.78 -15.40 5.75
N PRO A 347 24.12 -16.51 6.14
CA PRO A 347 24.75 -17.82 6.15
C PRO A 347 25.36 -18.17 4.80
N SER A 348 26.59 -18.69 4.81
CA SER A 348 27.37 -18.92 3.58
C SER A 348 26.69 -19.87 2.60
N SER A 349 25.95 -20.86 3.10
CA SER A 349 25.13 -21.78 2.31
C SER A 349 24.08 -21.03 1.48
N LEU A 350 23.30 -20.18 2.13
CA LEU A 350 22.23 -19.39 1.50
C LEU A 350 22.82 -18.34 0.54
N ALA A 351 23.89 -17.65 0.95
CA ALA A 351 24.59 -16.67 0.12
C ALA A 351 25.12 -17.30 -1.17
N HIS A 352 25.80 -18.44 -1.07
CA HIS A 352 26.33 -19.17 -2.22
C HIS A 352 25.22 -19.65 -3.16
N GLU A 353 24.11 -20.18 -2.61
CA GLU A 353 23.00 -20.64 -3.43
C GLU A 353 22.31 -19.48 -4.16
N ALA A 354 22.11 -18.34 -3.49
CA ALA A 354 21.59 -17.12 -4.11
C ALA A 354 22.51 -16.63 -5.24
N GLU A 355 23.82 -16.56 -5.00
CA GLU A 355 24.80 -16.16 -6.02
C GLU A 355 24.81 -17.11 -7.21
N SER A 356 24.84 -18.43 -6.96
CA SER A 356 24.74 -19.47 -8.00
C SER A 356 23.45 -19.34 -8.81
N ALA A 357 22.33 -19.06 -8.16
CA ALA A 357 21.04 -18.83 -8.81
C ALA A 357 20.96 -17.49 -9.56
N GLY A 358 21.93 -16.58 -9.38
CA GLY A 358 21.92 -15.24 -9.94
C GLY A 358 20.86 -14.35 -9.29
N VAL A 359 20.66 -14.50 -7.98
CA VAL A 359 19.71 -13.73 -7.17
C VAL A 359 20.50 -12.83 -6.22
N LYS A 360 20.19 -11.53 -6.24
CA LYS A 360 20.66 -10.58 -5.24
C LYS A 360 19.77 -10.70 -4.00
N LEU A 361 20.23 -11.44 -3.00
CA LEU A 361 19.56 -11.58 -1.71
C LEU A 361 20.06 -10.51 -0.73
N ASN A 362 19.15 -9.68 -0.23
CA ASN A 362 19.42 -8.70 0.82
C ASN A 362 18.54 -9.02 2.04
N VAL A 363 19.13 -9.02 3.23
CA VAL A 363 18.42 -9.28 4.49
C VAL A 363 18.69 -8.14 5.45
N TRP A 364 17.63 -7.55 6.00
CA TRP A 364 17.68 -6.52 7.01
C TRP A 364 17.00 -7.03 8.28
N LEU A 365 17.80 -7.16 9.33
CA LEU A 365 17.35 -7.61 10.64
C LEU A 365 17.29 -6.45 11.64
N GLY A 366 16.52 -6.67 12.70
CA GLY A 366 16.43 -5.84 13.89
C GLY A 366 15.38 -4.74 13.84
N TYR A 367 14.99 -4.33 15.04
CA TYR A 367 14.09 -3.22 15.25
C TYR A 367 14.65 -1.94 14.63
N ARG A 368 13.97 -1.43 13.61
CA ARG A 368 14.09 -0.01 13.27
C ARG A 368 13.08 0.72 14.12
N ASP A 369 13.50 1.84 14.73
CA ASP A 369 12.52 2.75 15.29
C ASP A 369 11.56 3.12 14.16
N PRO A 370 10.23 2.92 14.34
CA PRO A 370 9.28 3.28 13.31
C PRO A 370 9.46 4.77 12.97
N PRO A 371 9.26 5.16 11.71
CA PRO A 371 9.43 6.54 11.30
C PRO A 371 8.60 7.44 12.21
N ASP A 372 9.24 8.46 12.79
CA ASP A 372 8.53 9.46 13.57
C ASP A 372 7.70 10.32 12.60
N PHE A 373 6.47 9.88 12.33
CA PHE A 373 5.53 10.52 11.42
C PHE A 373 5.18 11.96 11.85
N LYS A 374 5.44 12.35 13.10
CA LYS A 374 5.29 13.75 13.55
C LYS A 374 6.45 14.64 13.12
N LYS A 375 7.64 14.08 12.92
CA LYS A 375 8.85 14.80 12.46
C LYS A 375 9.07 14.70 10.96
N THR A 376 8.41 13.75 10.31
CA THR A 376 8.55 13.45 8.88
C THR A 376 7.36 14.03 8.12
N ASP A 377 7.57 14.66 6.95
CA ASP A 377 6.43 15.10 6.12
C ASP A 377 5.86 13.90 5.36
N VAL A 378 4.95 13.18 6.03
CA VAL A 378 4.29 11.98 5.52
C VAL A 378 3.53 12.26 4.23
N PHE A 379 2.95 13.45 4.06
CA PHE A 379 2.19 13.80 2.86
C PHE A 379 3.08 13.86 1.62
N GLU A 380 4.34 14.30 1.77
CA GLU A 380 5.31 14.26 0.66
C GLU A 380 5.82 12.83 0.37
N LEU A 381 6.00 11.99 1.40
CA LEU A 381 6.40 10.60 1.20
C LEU A 381 5.35 9.80 0.41
N LEU A 382 4.08 10.03 0.71
CA LEU A 382 2.96 9.33 0.07
C LEU A 382 2.64 9.83 -1.35
N LYS A 383 3.19 10.97 -1.77
CA LYS A 383 3.10 11.45 -3.17
C LYS A 383 4.09 10.75 -4.10
N ILE A 384 5.18 10.21 -3.55
CA ILE A 384 6.30 9.60 -4.29
C ILE A 384 6.18 8.06 -4.27
N SER A 385 5.43 7.52 -3.30
CA SER A 385 5.09 6.09 -3.14
C SER A 385 3.78 5.76 -3.86
#